data_AF-X1TAZ4-F1
#
_entry.id   AF-X1TAZ4-F1
#
_cell.length_a   1.000
_cell.length_b   1.000
_cell.length_c   1.000
_cell.angle_alpha   90.00
_cell.angle_beta   90.00
_cell.angle_gamma   90.00
#
_symmetry.space_group_name_H-M   'P 1'
#
loop_
_entity.id
_entity.type
_entity.pdbx_description
1 polymer ?
#
loop_
_entity_poly.entity_id
_entity_poly.type
_entity_poly.pdbx_seq_one_letter_code
_entity_poly.pdbx_strand_id
1 'polypeptide(L)'
;MGEVFSDDFRPILLPNETATLKGSQFPTEGQPVVCVAVGALPEYYKDFGSLTAATPDNDNEDTNLELGSKELAQFRMEILDDFKLQLKNPAPVEQWRTSKENFYLRMFPVEPDQDWLKKLLFKMSEFYVYEQDTPRFDLYAEVDQSQSRVLFRGWKLKVKEITKEELTSKQIIWVNGWPSSK
;
A
#
# COMPACT_ATOMS: atom_id res chain seq x y z
N MET A 1 -5.47 19.94 17.91
CA MET A 1 -4.85 18.63 18.16
C MET A 1 -5.69 17.67 17.33
N GLY A 2 -5.28 17.42 16.09
CA GLY A 2 -6.14 16.80 15.07
C GLY A 2 -6.45 15.36 15.44
N GLU A 3 -7.72 14.99 15.41
CA GLU A 3 -8.14 13.59 15.50
C GLU A 3 -7.43 12.82 14.38
N VAL A 4 -6.52 11.95 14.79
CA VAL A 4 -5.88 10.96 13.92
C VAL A 4 -7.00 10.03 13.47
N PHE A 5 -7.27 9.96 12.16
CA PHE A 5 -8.31 9.11 11.57
C PHE A 5 -8.13 7.61 11.95
N SER A 6 -8.72 7.23 13.08
CA SER A 6 -9.05 5.88 13.54
C SER A 6 -10.59 5.80 13.45
N ASP A 7 -11.20 4.79 12.84
CA ASP A 7 -11.73 3.70 13.67
C ASP A 7 -11.93 2.36 12.95
N ASP A 8 -11.59 2.25 11.66
CA ASP A 8 -11.86 1.03 10.87
C ASP A 8 -10.65 0.47 10.10
N PHE A 9 -9.43 0.97 10.36
CA PHE A 9 -8.24 0.34 9.78
C PHE A 9 -7.81 -0.86 10.61
N ARG A 10 -8.43 -2.01 10.33
CA ARG A 10 -8.13 -3.29 10.97
C ARG A 10 -7.18 -4.12 10.11
N PRO A 11 -6.37 -5.00 10.73
CA PRO A 11 -5.54 -5.92 9.98
C PRO A 11 -6.41 -6.80 9.07
N ILE A 12 -5.94 -7.03 7.86
CA ILE A 12 -6.63 -7.83 6.84
C ILE A 12 -6.78 -9.31 7.25
N LEU A 13 -5.89 -9.79 8.12
CA LEU A 13 -5.90 -11.13 8.70
C LEU A 13 -5.66 -11.02 10.21
N LEU A 14 -6.32 -11.90 10.95
CA LEU A 14 -6.09 -12.14 12.37
C LEU A 14 -5.25 -13.40 12.58
N PRO A 15 -4.64 -13.60 13.76
CA PRO A 15 -3.88 -14.80 14.06
C PRO A 15 -4.68 -16.09 13.81
N ASN A 16 -4.04 -17.06 13.17
CA ASN A 16 -4.58 -18.34 12.68
C ASN A 16 -5.52 -18.25 11.47
N GLU A 17 -5.78 -17.05 10.93
CA GLU A 17 -6.47 -16.93 9.64
C GLU A 17 -5.50 -17.24 8.50
N THR A 18 -6.02 -17.87 7.46
CA THR A 18 -5.25 -18.26 6.28
C THR A 18 -5.59 -17.37 5.09
N ALA A 19 -4.66 -17.18 4.16
CA ALA A 19 -4.91 -16.51 2.88
C ALA A 19 -4.00 -17.07 1.78
N THR A 20 -4.33 -16.75 0.54
CA THR A 20 -3.44 -16.95 -0.60
C THR A 20 -2.81 -15.63 -0.99
N LEU A 21 -1.48 -15.54 -0.93
CA LEU A 21 -0.73 -14.40 -1.45
C LEU A 21 -0.56 -14.54 -2.96
N LYS A 22 -0.85 -13.48 -3.70
CA LYS A 22 -0.62 -13.37 -5.15
C LYS A 22 0.18 -12.11 -5.45
N GLY A 23 0.99 -12.16 -6.49
CA GLY A 23 1.89 -11.07 -6.85
C GLY A 23 2.97 -11.58 -7.80
N SER A 24 3.81 -10.69 -8.31
CA SER A 24 4.89 -11.03 -9.26
C SER A 24 5.91 -12.02 -8.69
N GLN A 25 6.11 -12.04 -7.38
CA GLN A 25 7.06 -12.90 -6.68
C GLN A 25 6.48 -14.27 -6.27
N PHE A 26 5.17 -14.46 -6.42
CA PHE A 26 4.49 -15.69 -6.01
C PHE A 26 4.20 -16.58 -7.24
N PRO A 27 4.05 -17.91 -7.05
CA PRO A 27 3.54 -18.79 -8.09
C PRO A 27 2.20 -18.30 -8.67
N THR A 28 1.85 -18.71 -9.89
CA THR A 28 0.62 -18.26 -10.57
C THR A 28 -0.65 -18.64 -9.79
N GLU A 29 -0.63 -19.81 -9.16
CA GLU A 29 -1.67 -20.30 -8.26
C GLU A 29 -1.76 -19.51 -6.94
N GLY A 30 -0.73 -18.73 -6.60
CA GLY A 30 -0.52 -18.07 -5.33
C GLY A 30 0.13 -18.95 -4.27
N GLN A 31 0.64 -18.31 -3.21
CA GLN A 31 1.27 -18.96 -2.07
C GLN A 31 0.29 -18.99 -0.88
N PRO A 32 -0.17 -20.18 -0.43
CA PRO A 32 -0.97 -20.29 0.78
C PRO A 32 -0.13 -19.94 2.02
N VAL A 33 -0.71 -19.14 2.91
CA VAL A 33 -0.09 -18.73 4.18
C VAL A 33 -1.11 -18.74 5.32
N VAL A 34 -0.61 -18.88 6.55
CA VAL A 34 -1.32 -18.59 7.79
C VAL A 34 -0.71 -17.38 8.49
N CYS A 35 -1.56 -16.50 9.03
CA CYS A 35 -1.13 -15.42 9.90
C CYS A 35 -0.76 -15.98 11.27
N VAL A 36 0.49 -15.77 11.69
CA VAL A 36 1.02 -16.22 12.99
C VAL A 36 0.82 -15.15 14.05
N ALA A 37 1.05 -13.88 13.69
CA ALA A 37 0.95 -12.76 14.60
C ALA A 37 0.65 -11.46 13.83
N VAL A 38 0.05 -10.50 14.54
CA VAL A 38 -0.23 -9.15 14.03
C VAL A 38 0.36 -8.13 15.00
N GLY A 39 1.00 -7.10 14.46
CA GLY A 39 1.50 -5.97 15.21
C GLY A 39 1.20 -4.66 14.49
N ALA A 40 0.93 -3.59 15.23
CA ALA A 40 0.82 -2.26 14.65
C ALA A 40 2.21 -1.79 14.17
N LEU A 41 2.26 -1.18 12.99
CA LEU A 41 3.46 -0.45 12.56
C LEU A 41 3.39 0.98 13.11
N PRO A 42 4.54 1.57 13.51
CA PRO A 42 4.58 2.96 13.89
C PRO A 42 4.21 3.84 12.69
N GLU A 43 3.66 5.02 12.98
CA GLU A 43 3.48 6.04 11.96
C GLU A 43 4.83 6.46 11.40
N TYR A 44 4.92 6.55 10.08
CA TYR A 44 6.16 6.87 9.39
C TYR A 44 5.91 8.00 8.40
N TYR A 45 6.72 9.05 8.49
CA TYR A 45 6.66 10.21 7.62
C TYR A 45 7.80 10.16 6.63
N LYS A 46 7.48 10.29 5.34
CA LYS A 46 8.44 10.45 4.25
C LYS A 46 8.23 11.79 3.58
N ASP A 47 9.30 12.57 3.45
CA ASP A 47 9.36 13.69 2.51
C ASP A 47 10.13 13.22 1.28
N PHE A 48 9.48 13.24 0.11
CA PHE A 48 10.12 12.94 -1.16
C PHE A 48 10.90 14.14 -1.75
N GLY A 49 10.84 15.29 -1.09
CA GLY A 49 11.58 16.50 -1.47
C GLY A 49 10.79 17.41 -2.40
N SER A 50 11.53 18.23 -3.14
CA SER A 50 10.95 19.25 -4.02
C SER A 50 10.46 18.66 -5.34
N LEU A 51 9.29 19.08 -5.79
CA LEU A 51 8.75 18.74 -7.11
C LEU A 51 8.74 19.99 -8.00
N THR A 52 9.11 19.80 -9.26
CA THR A 52 9.00 20.85 -10.29
C THR A 52 7.61 20.83 -10.91
N ALA A 53 7.02 22.00 -11.10
CA ALA A 53 5.70 22.17 -11.68
C ALA A 53 5.56 21.41 -13.01
N ALA A 54 4.46 20.67 -13.14
CA ALA A 54 4.08 19.91 -14.33
C ALA A 54 5.13 18.88 -14.82
N THR A 55 6.10 18.51 -13.97
CA THR A 55 7.14 17.52 -14.29
C THR A 55 6.97 16.31 -13.37
N PRO A 56 6.63 15.12 -13.91
CA PRO A 56 6.56 13.91 -13.10
C PRO A 56 7.94 13.51 -12.56
N ASP A 57 8.01 13.22 -11.27
CA ASP A 57 9.14 12.57 -10.63
C ASP A 57 8.81 11.09 -10.43
N ASN A 58 9.51 10.22 -11.14
CA ASN A 58 9.12 8.81 -11.30
C ASN A 58 10.07 7.89 -10.54
N ASP A 59 9.57 6.71 -10.19
CA ASP A 59 10.36 5.62 -9.60
C ASP A 59 11.01 5.97 -8.24
N ASN A 60 10.31 6.77 -7.42
CA ASN A 60 10.76 7.11 -6.07
C ASN A 60 10.58 5.91 -5.13
N GLU A 61 11.70 5.30 -4.71
CA GLU A 61 11.74 4.16 -3.81
C GLU A 61 11.62 4.57 -2.33
N ASP A 62 10.93 3.76 -1.53
CA ASP A 62 10.96 3.89 -0.07
C ASP A 62 11.29 2.56 0.62
N THR A 63 12.59 2.38 0.89
CA THR A 63 13.13 1.19 1.55
C THR A 63 12.76 1.09 3.03
N ASN A 64 12.27 2.18 3.66
CA ASN A 64 11.82 2.12 5.06
C ASN A 64 10.50 1.36 5.22
N LEU A 65 9.81 1.06 4.11
CA LEU A 65 8.59 0.26 4.08
C LEU A 65 8.86 -1.24 3.93
N GLU A 66 10.12 -1.64 3.73
CA GLU A 66 10.53 -3.04 3.68
C GLU A 66 10.42 -3.71 5.06
N LEU A 67 10.23 -5.02 5.04
CA LEU A 67 10.05 -5.85 6.22
C LEU A 67 11.09 -6.98 6.31
N GLY A 68 11.10 -7.66 7.46
CA GLY A 68 11.87 -8.88 7.63
C GLY A 68 11.29 -10.05 6.82
N SER A 69 12.05 -11.14 6.73
CA SER A 69 11.59 -12.36 6.06
C SER A 69 10.30 -12.91 6.68
N LYS A 70 9.39 -13.39 5.83
CA LYS A 70 8.07 -13.91 6.17
C LYS A 70 7.18 -12.91 6.91
N GLU A 71 7.31 -11.64 6.57
CA GLU A 71 6.47 -10.57 7.07
C GLU A 71 5.71 -9.92 5.91
N LEU A 72 4.42 -9.63 6.14
CA LEU A 72 3.53 -8.93 5.22
C LEU A 72 3.09 -7.64 5.93
N ALA A 73 3.16 -6.50 5.26
CA ALA A 73 2.53 -5.28 5.72
C ALA A 73 1.26 -5.00 4.94
N GLN A 74 0.26 -4.52 5.65
CA GLN A 74 -0.87 -3.79 5.10
C GLN A 74 -0.64 -2.32 5.44
N PHE A 75 -0.40 -1.49 4.44
CA PHE A 75 -0.19 -0.06 4.60
C PHE A 75 -1.37 0.73 4.06
N ARG A 76 -1.59 1.91 4.62
CA ARG A 76 -2.36 3.00 4.05
C ARG A 76 -1.50 4.26 4.09
N MET A 77 -1.78 5.18 3.18
CA MET A 77 -1.02 6.42 3.06
C MET A 77 -1.93 7.64 2.97
N GLU A 78 -1.44 8.74 3.54
CA GLU A 78 -2.10 10.04 3.55
C GLU A 78 -1.15 11.07 2.94
N ILE A 79 -1.59 11.74 1.88
CA ILE A 79 -0.84 12.81 1.21
C ILE A 79 -1.11 14.12 1.95
N LEU A 80 -0.05 14.75 2.45
CA LEU A 80 -0.14 15.93 3.31
C LEU A 80 0.06 17.26 2.56
N ASP A 81 0.71 17.22 1.40
CA ASP A 81 0.99 18.39 0.56
C ASP A 81 0.24 18.31 -0.78
N ASP A 82 0.15 19.44 -1.49
CA ASP A 82 -0.64 19.57 -2.72
C ASP A 82 0.08 18.98 -3.95
N PHE A 83 0.13 17.65 -3.99
CA PHE A 83 0.63 16.87 -5.12
C PHE A 83 -0.21 15.59 -5.33
N LYS A 84 0.10 14.90 -6.42
CA LYS A 84 -0.50 13.63 -6.83
C LYS A 84 0.54 12.52 -6.67
N LEU A 85 0.12 11.39 -6.12
CA LEU A 85 0.97 10.21 -5.94
C LEU A 85 0.31 8.98 -6.56
N GLN A 86 1.12 8.21 -7.27
CA GLN A 86 0.77 6.91 -7.82
C GLN A 86 1.70 5.84 -7.24
N LEU A 87 1.14 4.78 -6.66
CA LEU A 87 1.90 3.61 -6.26
C LEU A 87 2.26 2.79 -7.51
N LYS A 88 3.56 2.52 -7.65
CA LYS A 88 4.13 1.66 -8.68
C LYS A 88 4.69 0.41 -8.00
N ASN A 89 4.21 -0.76 -8.43
CA ASN A 89 4.67 -2.02 -7.87
C ASN A 89 6.12 -2.30 -8.34
N PRO A 90 7.02 -2.81 -7.46
CA PRO A 90 8.45 -2.96 -7.71
C PRO A 90 8.83 -3.86 -8.88
N ALA A 91 7.93 -4.73 -9.34
CA ALA A 91 8.14 -5.56 -10.51
C ALA A 91 7.31 -5.03 -11.70
N PRO A 92 7.77 -5.23 -12.96
CA PRO A 92 6.86 -5.21 -14.09
C PRO A 92 5.88 -6.36 -13.91
N VAL A 93 4.78 -6.12 -13.18
CA VAL A 93 3.70 -7.07 -13.04
C VAL A 93 3.09 -7.19 -14.42
N GLU A 94 3.39 -8.28 -15.14
CA GLU A 94 2.93 -8.56 -16.50
C GLU A 94 1.40 -8.49 -16.66
N GLN A 95 0.65 -8.35 -15.57
CA GLN A 95 -0.80 -8.46 -15.55
C GLN A 95 -1.55 -7.13 -15.39
N TRP A 96 -0.86 -5.99 -15.23
CA TRP A 96 -1.50 -4.67 -15.29
C TRP A 96 -0.63 -3.61 -15.97
N ARG A 97 -0.61 -3.62 -17.31
CA ARG A 97 -0.86 -2.35 -17.99
C ARG A 97 -2.35 -2.07 -17.77
N THR A 98 -2.72 -1.18 -16.85
CA THR A 98 -3.95 -0.40 -17.07
C THR A 98 -3.69 0.38 -18.34
N SER A 99 -4.05 -0.18 -19.49
CA SER A 99 -3.60 0.35 -20.78
C SER A 99 -4.06 1.79 -21.05
N LYS A 100 -4.89 2.39 -20.19
CA LYS A 100 -5.50 3.72 -20.37
C LYS A 100 -5.81 4.54 -19.10
N GLU A 101 -5.69 4.01 -17.87
CA GLU A 101 -6.14 4.71 -16.65
C GLU A 101 -5.07 4.65 -15.55
N ASN A 102 -4.61 5.83 -15.10
CA ASN A 102 -3.71 5.98 -13.97
C ASN A 102 -4.53 6.41 -12.74
N PHE A 103 -4.40 5.65 -11.65
CA PHE A 103 -4.98 6.06 -10.38
C PHE A 103 -3.97 6.90 -9.60
N TYR A 104 -4.34 8.14 -9.30
CA TYR A 104 -3.56 9.03 -8.45
C TYR A 104 -4.35 9.33 -7.18
N LEU A 105 -3.70 9.15 -6.04
CA LEU A 105 -4.12 9.77 -4.81
C LEU A 105 -3.78 11.25 -4.87
N ARG A 106 -4.65 12.09 -4.30
CA ARG A 106 -4.46 13.54 -4.17
C ARG A 106 -4.32 13.90 -2.70
N MET A 107 -3.88 15.12 -2.44
CA MET A 107 -3.95 15.72 -1.10
C MET A 107 -5.30 15.46 -0.46
N PHE A 108 -5.26 15.04 0.81
CA PHE A 108 -6.48 14.78 1.56
C PHE A 108 -7.18 16.11 1.87
N PRO A 109 -8.52 16.18 1.77
CA PRO A 109 -9.23 17.42 2.01
C PRO A 109 -9.05 17.85 3.47
N VAL A 110 -8.97 19.16 3.68
CA VAL A 110 -8.79 19.76 5.02
C VAL A 110 -10.11 20.27 5.60
N GLU A 111 -11.14 20.37 4.77
CA GLU A 111 -12.45 20.85 5.14
C GLU A 111 -13.16 19.87 6.10
N PRO A 112 -13.91 20.37 7.11
CA PRO A 112 -14.60 19.51 8.10
C PRO A 112 -15.76 18.68 7.54
N ASP A 113 -16.34 19.05 6.40
CA ASP A 113 -17.51 18.39 5.80
C ASP A 113 -17.15 17.28 4.78
N GLN A 114 -15.85 17.05 4.57
CA GLN A 114 -15.33 16.09 3.59
C GLN A 114 -14.79 14.79 4.20
N ASP A 115 -15.19 14.45 5.43
CA ASP A 115 -14.74 13.24 6.13
C ASP A 115 -15.01 11.95 5.35
N TRP A 116 -16.10 11.90 4.58
CA TRP A 116 -16.42 10.76 3.73
C TRP A 116 -15.37 10.57 2.60
N LEU A 117 -14.88 11.67 2.03
CA LEU A 117 -13.87 11.66 0.98
C LEU A 117 -12.51 11.25 1.54
N LYS A 118 -12.16 11.74 2.75
CA LYS A 118 -10.96 11.28 3.48
C LYS A 118 -11.02 9.78 3.73
N LYS A 119 -12.17 9.26 4.19
CA LYS A 119 -12.38 7.82 4.40
C LYS A 119 -12.24 7.01 3.12
N LEU A 120 -12.77 7.53 2.01
CA LEU A 120 -12.65 6.89 0.70
C LEU A 120 -11.19 6.85 0.24
N LEU A 121 -10.51 8.00 0.22
CA LEU A 121 -9.10 8.11 -0.17
C LEU A 121 -8.21 7.23 0.70
N PHE A 122 -8.44 7.21 2.02
CA PHE A 122 -7.69 6.37 2.93
C PHE A 122 -7.88 4.88 2.65
N LYS A 123 -9.11 4.43 2.35
CA LYS A 123 -9.36 3.03 1.94
C LYS A 123 -8.74 2.70 0.58
N MET A 124 -8.79 3.63 -0.38
CA MET A 124 -8.20 3.45 -1.71
C MET A 124 -6.67 3.47 -1.69
N SER A 125 -6.07 4.07 -0.65
CA SER A 125 -4.63 4.12 -0.44
C SER A 125 -4.03 2.83 0.11
N GLU A 126 -4.85 1.79 0.31
CA GLU A 126 -4.39 0.55 0.92
C GLU A 126 -3.55 -0.28 -0.05
N PHE A 127 -2.38 -0.73 0.40
CA PHE A 127 -1.48 -1.59 -0.36
C PHE A 127 -0.73 -2.58 0.53
N TYR A 128 -0.12 -3.59 -0.09
CA TYR A 128 0.53 -4.69 0.60
C TYR A 128 1.98 -4.84 0.17
N VAL A 129 2.88 -4.91 1.15
CA VAL A 129 4.32 -5.13 0.96
C VAL A 129 4.71 -6.44 1.63
N TYR A 130 5.50 -7.27 0.96
CA TYR A 130 5.96 -8.54 1.52
C TYR A 130 7.48 -8.58 1.54
N GLU A 131 8.04 -8.97 2.68
CA GLU A 131 9.48 -9.08 2.89
C GLU A 131 10.23 -7.83 2.42
N GLN A 132 11.26 -7.98 1.57
CA GLN A 132 12.13 -6.91 1.11
C GLN A 132 11.63 -6.26 -0.19
N ASP A 133 10.35 -6.38 -0.53
CA ASP A 133 9.81 -5.68 -1.68
C ASP A 133 9.74 -4.17 -1.42
N THR A 134 10.49 -3.40 -2.21
CA THR A 134 10.52 -1.94 -2.10
C THR A 134 9.38 -1.29 -2.90
N PRO A 135 8.36 -0.69 -2.26
CA PRO A 135 7.34 0.06 -2.99
C PRO A 135 7.96 1.28 -3.70
N ARG A 136 7.45 1.59 -4.89
CA ARG A 136 7.87 2.75 -5.70
C ARG A 136 6.70 3.71 -5.86
N PHE A 137 7.00 4.99 -6.02
CA PHE A 137 6.01 6.04 -6.15
C PHE A 137 6.33 6.97 -7.31
N ASP A 138 5.34 7.29 -8.12
CA ASP A 138 5.40 8.38 -9.10
C ASP A 138 4.68 9.59 -8.52
N LEU A 139 5.34 10.74 -8.55
CA LEU A 139 4.91 11.98 -7.91
C LEU A 139 4.70 13.05 -8.98
N TYR A 140 3.66 13.87 -8.83
CA TYR A 140 3.36 14.94 -9.77
C TYR A 140 2.72 16.12 -9.04
N ALA A 141 3.24 17.33 -9.28
CA ALA A 141 2.65 18.57 -8.77
C ALA A 141 2.27 19.50 -9.94
N GLU A 142 1.15 20.21 -9.80
CA GLU A 142 0.71 21.22 -10.79
C GLU A 142 1.50 22.54 -10.65
N VAL A 143 2.03 22.79 -9.45
CA VAL A 143 2.87 23.95 -9.11
C VAL A 143 4.16 23.47 -8.43
N ASP A 144 5.17 24.32 -8.37
CA ASP A 144 6.42 23.98 -7.68
C ASP A 144 6.13 23.71 -6.20
N GLN A 145 6.64 22.59 -5.71
CA GLN A 145 6.54 22.21 -4.31
C GLN A 145 7.94 22.15 -3.71
N SER A 146 8.10 22.74 -2.52
CA SER A 146 9.36 22.62 -1.77
C SER A 146 9.46 21.32 -0.98
N GLN A 147 8.33 20.66 -0.72
CA GLN A 147 8.20 19.43 0.05
C GLN A 147 7.07 18.58 -0.50
N SER A 148 7.19 17.27 -0.36
CA SER A 148 6.21 16.30 -0.84
C SER A 148 6.04 15.19 0.20
N ARG A 149 5.26 15.52 1.24
CA ARG A 149 5.16 14.68 2.43
C ARG A 149 4.01 13.68 2.34
N VAL A 150 4.33 12.45 2.72
CA VAL A 150 3.41 11.33 2.84
C VAL A 150 3.53 10.72 4.22
N LEU A 151 2.38 10.44 4.83
CA LEU A 151 2.27 9.71 6.07
C LEU A 151 1.83 8.28 5.80
N PHE A 152 2.59 7.31 6.29
CA PHE A 152 2.29 5.89 6.22
C PHE A 152 1.85 5.37 7.58
N ARG A 153 0.80 4.54 7.57
CA ARG A 153 0.28 3.81 8.74
C ARG A 153 -0.04 2.39 8.33
N GLY A 154 0.14 1.42 9.21
CA GLY A 154 0.00 0.03 8.80
C GLY A 154 -0.10 -1.00 9.91
N TRP A 155 -0.37 -2.22 9.47
CA TRP A 155 -0.26 -3.43 10.27
C TRP A 155 0.84 -4.30 9.68
N LYS A 156 1.66 -4.88 10.56
CA LYS A 156 2.60 -5.94 10.22
C LYS A 156 2.03 -7.28 10.61
N LEU A 157 2.07 -8.22 9.68
CA LEU A 157 1.59 -9.58 9.84
C LEU A 157 2.78 -10.52 9.68
N LYS A 158 3.05 -11.34 10.70
CA LYS A 158 3.97 -12.47 10.56
C LYS A 158 3.20 -13.59 9.88
N VAL A 159 3.71 -14.08 8.75
CA VAL A 159 3.06 -15.17 8.01
C VAL A 159 3.94 -16.41 7.97
N LYS A 160 3.31 -17.56 7.80
CA LYS A 160 3.99 -18.84 7.59
C LYS A 160 3.35 -19.53 6.41
N GLU A 161 4.16 -20.05 5.50
CA GLU A 161 3.69 -20.87 4.39
C GLU A 161 3.03 -22.15 4.90
N ILE A 162 1.93 -22.53 4.24
CA ILE A 162 1.15 -23.73 4.51
C ILE A 162 0.85 -24.45 3.20
N THR A 163 0.37 -25.69 3.26
CA THR A 163 -0.08 -26.40 2.06
C THR A 163 -1.49 -25.96 1.64
N LYS A 164 -1.91 -26.33 0.41
CA LYS A 164 -3.26 -26.03 -0.08
C LYS A 164 -4.35 -26.76 0.71
N GLU A 165 -4.02 -27.90 1.30
CA GLU A 165 -4.93 -28.69 2.15
C GLU A 165 -5.16 -28.03 3.52
N GLU A 166 -4.18 -27.25 4.00
CA GLU A 166 -4.26 -26.49 5.26
C GLU A 166 -5.00 -25.14 5.10
N LEU A 167 -5.21 -24.68 3.86
CA LEU A 167 -5.89 -23.43 3.56
C LEU A 167 -7.39 -23.54 3.86
N THR A 168 -7.88 -22.78 4.85
CA THR A 168 -9.29 -22.81 5.27
C THR A 168 -10.12 -21.66 4.68
N SER A 169 -9.46 -20.58 4.26
CA SER A 169 -10.10 -19.37 3.73
C SER A 169 -9.97 -19.26 2.21
N LYS A 170 -10.93 -18.58 1.58
CA LYS A 170 -10.88 -18.18 0.16
C LYS A 170 -10.26 -16.79 -0.05
N GLN A 171 -9.72 -16.19 1.00
CA GLN A 171 -9.15 -14.84 0.94
C GLN A 171 -7.89 -14.81 0.09
N ILE A 172 -7.84 -13.87 -0.84
CA ILE A 172 -6.69 -13.63 -1.72
C ILE A 172 -6.16 -12.23 -1.41
N ILE A 173 -4.88 -12.15 -1.09
CA ILE A 173 -4.18 -10.89 -0.87
C ILE A 173 -3.25 -10.66 -2.05
N TRP A 174 -3.45 -9.55 -2.75
CA TRP A 174 -2.59 -9.14 -3.85
C TRP A 174 -1.48 -8.26 -3.30
N VAL A 175 -0.28 -8.83 -3.23
CA VAL A 175 0.96 -8.18 -2.86
C VAL A 175 1.60 -7.66 -4.12
N ASN A 176 1.91 -6.38 -4.18
CA ASN A 176 2.55 -5.76 -5.34
C ASN A 176 1.87 -6.14 -6.67
N GLY A 177 0.54 -6.23 -6.67
CA GLY A 177 -0.27 -6.61 -7.82
C GLY A 177 -1.72 -6.19 -7.64
N TRP A 178 -2.52 -6.30 -8.70
CA TRP A 178 -3.96 -6.00 -8.67
C TRP A 178 -4.77 -7.22 -9.14
N PRO A 179 -6.03 -7.38 -8.71
CA PRO A 179 -6.85 -8.54 -9.06
C PRO A 179 -7.14 -8.63 -10.56
N SER A 180 -6.32 -9.34 -11.34
CA SER A 180 -6.59 -9.49 -12.77
C SER A 180 -7.79 -10.41 -13.00
N SER A 181 -8.77 -9.97 -13.81
CA SER A 181 -9.76 -10.88 -14.39
C SER A 181 -9.08 -11.72 -15.47
N LYS A 182 -8.74 -12.96 -15.13
CA LYS A 182 -8.69 -14.04 -16.12
C LYS A 182 -9.91 -14.91 -15.90
#